data_AF-A0A1V0TUL2-F1
#
_entry.id   AF-A0A1V0TUL2-F1
#
_cell.length_a   1.000
_cell.length_b   1.000
_cell.length_c   1.000
_cell.angle_alpha   90.00
_cell.angle_beta   90.00
_cell.angle_gamma   90.00
#
_symmetry.space_group_name_H-M   'P 1'
#
loop_
_entity.id
_entity.type
_entity.pdbx_description
1 polymer ?
#
loop_
_entity_poly.entity_id
_entity_poly.type
_entity_poly.pdbx_seq_one_letter_code
_entity_poly.pdbx_strand_id
1 'polypeptide(L)'
;MITRAQTLAVASTYVTTLIPGRGTSRYPIGVGAARSAIRKSRPSADVHIYVTTDRDGTTFHVVHVHFRPGFWTDVEDVTDIYEIPTEALTEL
;
A
#
# COMPACT_ATOMS: atom_id res chain seq x y z
N MET A 1 35.72 5.88 -18.96
CA MET A 1 34.49 6.63 -18.66
C MET A 1 33.34 5.63 -18.69
N ILE A 2 32.98 5.03 -17.56
CA ILE A 2 31.93 3.98 -17.49
C ILE A 2 30.67 4.66 -16.98
N THR A 3 29.73 4.88 -17.89
CA THR A 3 28.36 5.31 -17.59
C THR A 3 27.68 4.17 -16.85
N ARG A 4 27.59 4.27 -15.51
CA ARG A 4 26.67 3.43 -14.75
C ARG A 4 25.26 3.87 -15.12
N ALA A 5 24.59 3.08 -15.96
CA ALA A 5 23.15 3.12 -16.05
C ALA A 5 22.61 2.83 -14.63
N GLN A 6 22.15 3.88 -13.94
CA GLN A 6 21.26 3.71 -12.81
C GLN A 6 20.03 3.02 -13.38
N THR A 7 19.88 1.73 -13.09
CA THR A 7 18.58 1.07 -13.17
C THR A 7 17.66 1.89 -12.27
N LEU A 8 16.83 2.74 -12.87
CA LEU A 8 15.67 3.33 -12.20
C LEU A 8 14.91 2.15 -11.62
N ALA A 9 14.99 1.95 -10.31
CA ALA A 9 14.17 0.97 -9.64
C ALA A 9 12.73 1.35 -9.96
N VAL A 10 12.03 0.49 -10.70
CA VAL A 10 10.61 0.69 -10.98
C VAL A 10 9.95 0.80 -9.60
N ALA A 11 9.42 1.97 -9.29
CA ALA A 11 8.82 2.23 -8.00
C ALA A 11 7.75 1.15 -7.76
N SER A 12 7.99 0.30 -6.79
CA SER A 12 7.19 -0.91 -6.58
C SER A 12 6.10 -0.63 -5.56
N THR A 13 4.89 -1.07 -5.85
CA THR A 13 3.77 -0.96 -4.93
C THR A 13 3.77 -2.15 -3.98
N TYR A 14 3.58 -1.88 -2.69
CA TYR A 14 3.52 -2.92 -1.65
C TYR A 14 2.20 -2.83 -0.89
N VAL A 15 1.79 -3.97 -0.34
CA VAL A 15 0.82 -4.03 0.74
C VAL A 15 1.47 -4.69 1.94
N THR A 16 1.21 -4.12 3.12
CA THR A 16 1.55 -4.70 4.41
C THR A 16 0.25 -4.96 5.17
N THR A 17 -0.02 -6.20 5.54
CA THR A 17 -1.17 -6.56 6.38
C THR A 17 -0.70 -6.68 7.83
N LEU A 18 -1.37 -5.94 8.70
CA LEU A 18 -1.17 -5.94 10.14
C LEU A 18 -2.36 -6.59 10.82
N ILE A 19 -2.08 -7.61 11.62
CA ILE A 19 -3.05 -8.27 12.50
C ILE A 19 -2.43 -8.29 13.89
N PRO A 20 -3.06 -7.68 14.92
CA PRO A 20 -2.53 -7.69 16.28
C PRO A 20 -2.26 -9.11 16.78
N GLY A 21 -1.11 -9.28 17.43
CA GLY A 21 -0.68 -10.60 17.93
C GLY A 21 -0.18 -11.58 16.85
N ARG A 22 -0.13 -11.18 15.57
CA ARG A 22 0.46 -11.97 14.48
C ARG A 22 1.66 -11.23 13.87
N GLY A 23 2.50 -11.99 13.16
CA GLY A 23 3.57 -11.40 12.37
C GLY A 23 3.02 -10.54 11.23
N THR A 24 3.77 -9.51 10.84
CA THR A 24 3.43 -8.67 9.69
C THR A 24 3.73 -9.40 8.39
N SER A 25 2.80 -9.34 7.43
CA SER A 25 3.03 -9.84 6.07
C SER A 25 3.19 -8.66 5.12
N ARG A 26 4.27 -8.64 4.33
CA ARG A 26 4.53 -7.61 3.32
C ARG A 26 4.87 -8.28 1.99
N TYR A 27 4.18 -7.88 0.92
CA TYR A 27 4.41 -8.43 -0.41
C TYR A 27 4.16 -7.39 -1.51
N PRO A 28 4.83 -7.52 -2.67
CA PRO A 28 4.59 -6.64 -3.80
C PRO A 28 3.19 -6.90 -4.38
N ILE A 29 2.54 -5.83 -4.84
CA ILE A 29 1.22 -5.89 -5.47
C ILE A 29 1.19 -4.96 -6.67
N GLY A 30 0.41 -5.30 -7.70
CA GLY A 30 0.20 -4.40 -8.84
C GLY A 30 -0.62 -3.18 -8.44
N VAL A 31 -0.31 -2.01 -9.01
CA VAL A 31 -1.01 -0.73 -8.75
C VAL A 31 -2.53 -0.86 -8.95
N GLY A 32 -2.95 -1.49 -10.06
CA GLY A 32 -4.38 -1.72 -10.33
C GLY A 32 -5.06 -2.63 -9.31
N ALA A 33 -4.34 -3.63 -8.79
CA ALA A 33 -4.85 -4.50 -7.74
C ALA A 33 -4.97 -3.76 -6.40
N ALA A 34 -3.97 -2.95 -6.03
CA ALA A 34 -4.05 -2.07 -4.86
C ALA A 34 -5.24 -1.11 -4.95
N ARG A 35 -5.40 -0.41 -6.10
CA ARG A 35 -6.56 0.48 -6.35
C ARG A 35 -7.88 -0.25 -6.22
N SER A 36 -7.99 -1.44 -6.81
CA SER A 36 -9.21 -2.26 -6.74
C SER A 36 -9.53 -2.68 -5.31
N ALA A 37 -8.53 -3.11 -4.54
CA ALA A 37 -8.69 -3.50 -3.13
C ALA A 37 -9.10 -2.31 -2.23
N ILE A 38 -8.43 -1.17 -2.37
CA ILE A 38 -8.78 0.07 -1.65
C ILE A 38 -10.21 0.49 -2.01
N ARG A 39 -10.59 0.47 -3.29
CA ARG A 39 -11.95 0.85 -3.70
C ARG A 39 -13.02 -0.08 -3.11
N LYS A 40 -12.76 -1.39 -3.10
CA LYS A 40 -13.69 -2.40 -2.57
C LYS A 40 -13.82 -2.35 -1.05
N SER A 41 -12.80 -1.90 -0.34
CA SER A 41 -12.79 -1.83 1.13
C SER A 41 -13.49 -0.58 1.68
N ARG A 42 -13.49 0.54 0.95
CA ARG A 42 -14.14 1.81 1.37
C ARG A 42 -15.54 1.70 2.00
N PRO A 43 -16.46 0.81 1.54
CA PRO A 43 -17.77 0.69 2.16
C PRO A 43 -17.76 0.10 3.58
N SER A 44 -16.73 -0.66 3.95
CA SER A 44 -16.67 -1.49 5.15
C SER A 44 -15.39 -1.28 5.98
N ALA A 45 -14.60 -0.28 5.65
CA ALA A 45 -13.33 0.03 6.30
C ALA A 45 -13.16 1.54 6.42
N ASP A 46 -12.41 1.96 7.44
CA ASP A 46 -11.98 3.35 7.58
C ASP A 46 -10.68 3.51 6.79
N VAL A 47 -10.70 4.40 5.80
CA VAL A 47 -9.60 4.57 4.84
C VAL A 47 -8.96 5.95 5.01
N HIS A 48 -7.66 5.96 5.32
CA HIS A 48 -6.86 7.18 5.42
C HIS A 48 -5.75 7.18 4.36
N ILE A 49 -5.52 8.32 3.73
CA ILE A 49 -4.52 8.48 2.68
C ILE A 49 -3.54 9.56 3.13
N TYR A 50 -2.25 9.23 3.11
CA TYR A 50 -1.16 10.14 3.43
C TYR A 50 -0.23 10.21 2.22
N VAL A 51 0.29 11.41 1.93
CA VAL A 51 1.36 11.60 0.95
C VAL A 51 2.65 11.82 1.71
N THR A 52 3.70 11.10 1.35
CA THR A 52 5.01 11.21 1.98
C THR A 52 6.11 10.97 0.95
N THR A 53 7.35 11.20 1.36
CA THR A 53 8.53 11.03 0.52
C THR A 53 9.50 10.06 1.20
N ASP A 54 10.08 9.15 0.43
CA ASP A 54 11.09 8.21 0.92
C ASP A 54 12.43 8.92 1.13
N ARG A 55 13.37 8.26 1.81
CA ARG A 55 14.75 8.72 2.00
C ARG A 55 15.46 9.02 0.68
N ASP A 56 15.09 8.33 -0.39
CA ASP A 56 15.66 8.52 -1.73
C ASP A 56 14.96 9.65 -2.52
N GLY A 57 14.00 10.36 -1.91
CA GLY A 57 13.27 11.45 -2.56
C GLY A 57 12.04 11.02 -3.36
N THR A 58 11.72 9.71 -3.39
CA THR A 58 10.55 9.18 -4.10
C THR A 58 9.26 9.52 -3.35
N THR A 59 8.34 10.25 -3.97
CA THR A 59 7.02 10.53 -3.37
C THR A 59 6.08 9.35 -3.51
N PHE A 60 5.45 8.92 -2.42
CA PHE A 60 4.46 7.83 -2.41
C PHE A 60 3.24 8.19 -1.56
N HIS A 61 2.12 7.54 -1.90
CA HIS A 61 0.91 7.55 -1.12
C HIS A 61 0.90 6.32 -0.21
N VAL A 62 0.68 6.56 1.08
CA VAL A 62 0.43 5.52 2.07
C VAL A 62 -1.06 5.50 2.34
N VAL A 63 -1.72 4.39 2.00
CA VAL A 63 -3.15 4.20 2.23
C VAL A 63 -3.34 3.21 3.36
N HIS A 64 -3.87 3.67 4.49
CA HIS A 64 -4.28 2.82 5.60
C HIS A 64 -5.74 2.43 5.41
N VAL A 65 -6.01 1.14 5.38
CA VAL A 65 -7.35 0.56 5.32
C VAL A 65 -7.55 -0.24 6.60
N HIS A 66 -8.28 0.34 7.55
CA HIS A 66 -8.63 -0.33 8.80
C HIS A 66 -10.00 -0.98 8.65
N PHE A 67 -10.03 -2.31 8.64
CA PHE A 67 -11.27 -3.06 8.43
C PHE A 67 -12.10 -3.09 9.72
N ARG A 68 -13.40 -2.84 9.60
CA ARG A 68 -14.33 -2.99 10.72
C ARG A 68 -14.47 -4.48 11.11
N PRO A 69 -14.80 -4.79 12.37
CA PRO A 69 -15.07 -6.16 12.80
C PRO A 69 -16.11 -6.84 11.92
N GLY A 70 -15.90 -8.13 11.64
CA GLY A 70 -16.78 -8.94 10.80
C GLY A 70 -16.45 -8.91 9.30
N PHE A 71 -15.47 -8.11 8.86
CA PHE A 71 -14.96 -8.18 7.48
C PHE A 71 -14.06 -9.41 7.28
N TRP A 72 -13.23 -9.73 8.27
CA TRP A 72 -12.35 -10.90 8.26
C TRP A 72 -12.93 -12.01 9.15
N THR A 73 -12.74 -13.26 8.72
CA THR A 73 -13.02 -14.42 9.57
C THR A 73 -11.90 -14.58 10.59
N ASP A 74 -12.25 -14.91 11.85
CA ASP A 74 -11.32 -15.23 12.94
C ASP A 74 -10.38 -14.09 13.40
N VAL A 75 -10.59 -12.86 12.91
CA VAL A 75 -9.82 -11.67 13.29
C VAL A 75 -10.72 -10.44 13.27
N GLU A 76 -10.74 -9.68 14.36
CA GLU A 76 -11.60 -8.50 14.50
C GLU A 76 -10.90 -7.18 14.14
N ASP A 77 -9.57 -7.16 14.17
CA ASP A 77 -8.73 -5.99 13.90
C ASP A 77 -7.69 -6.33 12.83
N VAL A 78 -7.90 -5.77 11.64
CA VAL A 78 -6.99 -5.92 10.50
C VAL A 78 -6.76 -4.57 9.86
N THR A 79 -5.50 -4.23 9.63
CA THR A 79 -5.13 -3.04 8.87
C THR A 79 -4.26 -3.43 7.68
N ASP A 80 -4.71 -3.10 6.47
CA ASP A 80 -3.86 -3.13 5.29
C ASP A 80 -3.25 -1.75 5.05
N ILE A 81 -1.95 -1.71 4.79
CA ILE A 81 -1.20 -0.51 4.47
C ILE A 81 -0.66 -0.67 3.05
N TYR A 82 -1.13 0.18 2.13
CA TYR A 82 -0.65 0.21 0.75
C TYR A 82 0.35 1.34 0.58
N GLU A 83 1.55 1.02 0.09
CA GLU A 83 2.56 1.99 -0.31
C GLU A 83 2.57 2.07 -1.83
N ILE A 84 2.05 3.15 -2.41
CA ILE A 84 1.87 3.32 -3.86
C ILE A 84 2.71 4.53 -4.33
N PRO A 85 3.67 4.36 -5.23
CA PRO A 85 4.41 5.49 -5.81
C PRO A 85 3.46 6.51 -6.45
N THR A 86 3.71 7.79 -6.22
CA THR A 86 2.81 8.85 -6.69
C THR A 86 2.76 8.91 -8.22
N GLU A 87 3.88 8.67 -8.90
CA GLU A 87 3.93 8.57 -10.35
C GLU A 87 3.07 7.42 -10.92
N ALA A 88 2.86 6.37 -10.12
CA ALA A 88 2.06 5.22 -10.51
C ALA A 88 0.55 5.46 -10.35
N LEU A 89 0.14 6.54 -9.68
CA LEU A 89 -1.27 6.91 -9.45
C LEU A 89 -1.86 7.76 -10.59
N THR A 90 -1.27 7.72 -11.79
CA THR A 90 -1.45 8.71 -12.85
C THR A 90 -2.86 8.90 -13.41
N GLU A 91 -3.86 8.11 -13.03
CA GLU A 91 -5.28 8.45 -13.21
C GLU A 91 -6.07 7.81 -12.07
N LEU A 92 -6.68 8.61 -11.18
CA LEU A 92 -7.62 8.12 -10.18
C LEU A 92 -9.03 8.01 -10.76
#